data_AF-A0A9W6TJY2-F1
#
_entry.id   AF-A0A9W6TJY2-F1
#
_cell.length_a   1.000
_cell.length_b   1.000
_cell.length_c   1.000
_cell.angle_alpha   90.00
_cell.angle_beta   90.00
_cell.angle_gamma   90.00
#
_symmetry.space_group_name_H-M   'P 1'
#
loop_
_entity.id
_entity.type
_entity.pdbx_description
1 polymer ?
#
loop_
_entity_poly.entity_id
_entity_poly.type
_entity_poly.pdbx_seq_one_letter_code
_entity_poly.pdbx_strand_id
1 'polypeptide(L)'
;MSVLLRVVALLLLVGRVARAAPIRALDGFGRPVAWWAVLKLPARVQSPDGRAGPTPCDCVAPECGDVPTAGWPALESRAAGLCYLYADARTPQFRHFRDVGYDCLGQGGNDPLSRTLKQREDGEPYWALFNDQLNGIAGSYHPNGTEGVGDGKRVCGGGDLFSAHAKGAVAFRGDGTGGFFLQTSTPNFPDPTLNSSFVRLGCQADNNVQFAQHMLALSVGDTELRELGENLQLARLCSGNFFKDESLHDLLGSVNLYADGSKQENTSASAFYHALLDPDLPLQKPSDPMKAEFRLQLLEGDIDGGSTKDVAGNRLHVFELMPEDQHLEDFVDMGSSKDKEDVLVLIKSPRAAVPPWALVADMLDSDVSVASWWDGSYGIPTICAGDVFTNSPHEFCLNNPLTGVELNADGSAPYNIENLLQAT
;
A
#
# COMPACT_ATOMS: atom_id res chain seq x y z
N MET A 1 -8.77 53.80 -30.71
CA MET A 1 -8.18 53.41 -29.40
C MET A 1 -8.96 52.30 -28.65
N SER A 2 -9.89 51.55 -29.28
CA SER A 2 -10.77 50.61 -28.55
C SER A 2 -10.54 49.12 -28.84
N VAL A 3 -9.83 48.78 -29.93
CA VAL A 3 -9.64 47.37 -30.35
C VAL A 3 -8.34 46.80 -29.78
N LEU A 4 -7.27 47.60 -29.76
CA LEU A 4 -5.96 47.18 -29.25
C LEU A 4 -5.99 46.84 -27.75
N LEU A 5 -6.75 47.60 -26.94
CA LEU A 5 -6.92 47.32 -25.50
C LEU A 5 -7.73 46.04 -25.24
N ARG A 6 -8.72 45.73 -26.09
CA ARG A 6 -9.52 44.49 -25.95
C ARG A 6 -8.72 43.25 -26.35
N VAL A 7 -7.87 43.36 -27.36
CA VAL A 7 -6.97 42.27 -27.79
C VAL A 7 -5.87 42.03 -26.75
N VAL A 8 -5.32 43.07 -26.13
CA VAL A 8 -4.34 42.93 -25.03
C VAL A 8 -5.01 42.39 -23.75
N ALA A 9 -6.24 42.79 -23.43
CA ALA A 9 -6.98 42.22 -22.30
C ALA A 9 -7.37 40.75 -22.54
N LEU A 10 -7.71 40.36 -23.78
CA LEU A 10 -7.93 38.95 -24.12
C LEU A 10 -6.63 38.14 -24.08
N LEU A 11 -5.51 38.69 -24.59
CA LEU A 11 -4.20 38.01 -24.56
C LEU A 11 -3.60 37.93 -23.14
N LEU A 12 -3.97 38.83 -22.22
CA LEU A 12 -3.63 38.74 -20.80
C LEU A 12 -4.57 37.80 -20.02
N LEU A 13 -5.80 37.57 -20.52
CA LEU A 13 -6.72 36.54 -19.99
C LEU A 13 -6.42 35.13 -20.53
N VAL A 14 -5.70 35.01 -21.65
CA VAL A 14 -4.99 33.78 -22.05
C VAL A 14 -3.60 33.72 -21.39
N GLY A 15 -3.44 34.38 -20.24
CA GLY A 15 -2.41 34.01 -19.27
C GLY A 15 -2.59 32.52 -19.01
N ARG A 16 -1.67 31.72 -19.54
CA ARG A 16 -1.58 30.29 -19.31
C ARG A 16 -1.77 30.05 -17.81
N VAL A 17 -2.96 29.63 -17.40
CA VAL A 17 -3.09 28.80 -16.21
C VAL A 17 -2.32 27.56 -16.60
N ALA A 18 -1.03 27.54 -16.24
CA ALA A 18 -0.22 26.35 -16.35
C ALA A 18 -0.96 25.31 -15.51
N ARG A 19 -1.74 24.46 -16.17
CA ARG A 19 -2.48 23.41 -15.50
C ARG A 19 -1.42 22.53 -14.85
N ALA A 20 -1.41 22.51 -13.53
CA ALA A 20 -0.43 21.73 -12.78
C ALA A 20 -0.50 20.27 -13.26
N ALA A 21 0.65 19.59 -13.30
CA ALA A 21 0.68 18.21 -13.76
C ALA A 21 -0.28 17.34 -12.90
N PRO A 22 -1.02 16.41 -13.53
CA PRO A 22 -1.90 15.51 -12.81
C PRO A 22 -1.09 14.62 -11.85
N ILE A 23 -1.67 14.27 -10.72
CA ILE A 23 -1.03 13.39 -9.72
C ILE A 23 -1.41 11.94 -10.02
N ARG A 24 -0.40 11.06 -10.12
CA ARG A 24 -0.55 9.65 -10.51
C ARG A 24 0.43 8.74 -9.77
N ALA A 25 0.21 7.44 -9.79
CA ALA A 25 1.29 6.50 -9.52
C ALA A 25 2.32 6.59 -10.66
N LEU A 26 3.60 6.78 -10.33
CA LEU A 26 4.67 6.96 -11.31
C LEU A 26 5.66 5.79 -11.27
N ASP A 27 6.14 5.39 -12.45
CA ASP A 27 7.28 4.48 -12.57
C ASP A 27 8.60 5.16 -12.14
N GLY A 28 9.71 4.42 -12.17
CA GLY A 28 11.02 4.95 -11.76
C GLY A 28 11.54 6.11 -12.63
N PHE A 29 11.04 6.25 -13.87
CA PHE A 29 11.38 7.37 -14.74
C PHE A 29 10.37 8.53 -14.65
N GLY A 30 9.39 8.45 -13.75
CA GLY A 30 8.38 9.50 -13.57
C GLY A 30 7.23 9.45 -14.58
N ARG A 31 7.03 8.34 -15.28
CA ARG A 31 5.90 8.17 -16.22
C ARG A 31 4.68 7.61 -15.47
N PRO A 32 3.47 8.14 -15.71
CA PRO A 32 2.25 7.60 -15.12
C PRO A 32 2.01 6.14 -15.47
N VAL A 33 1.50 5.38 -14.50
CA VAL A 33 1.03 3.98 -14.65
C VAL A 33 -0.26 3.79 -13.87
N ALA A 34 -1.12 2.87 -14.30
CA ALA A 34 -2.36 2.55 -13.58
C ALA A 34 -2.06 1.99 -12.18
N TRP A 35 -1.06 1.11 -12.09
CA TRP A 35 -0.49 0.65 -10.83
C TRP A 35 0.98 0.29 -10.99
N TRP A 36 1.70 0.29 -9.87
CA TRP A 36 2.99 -0.39 -9.74
C TRP A 36 3.08 -1.13 -8.41
N ALA A 37 3.81 -2.23 -8.40
CA ALA A 37 4.08 -3.04 -7.22
C ALA A 37 5.59 -3.23 -7.02
N VAL A 38 6.01 -3.21 -5.76
CA VAL A 38 7.40 -3.38 -5.34
C VAL A 38 7.49 -4.44 -4.25
N LEU A 39 8.43 -5.37 -4.41
CA LEU A 39 8.87 -6.29 -3.36
C LEU A 39 10.30 -5.93 -2.97
N LYS A 40 10.46 -5.22 -1.84
CA LYS A 40 11.78 -4.87 -1.30
C LYS A 40 12.42 -6.09 -0.68
N LEU A 41 13.67 -6.35 -1.04
CA LEU A 41 14.45 -7.45 -0.50
C LEU A 41 14.95 -7.12 0.92
N PRO A 42 15.18 -8.14 1.78
CA PRO A 42 15.76 -7.94 3.11
C PRO A 42 17.25 -7.57 2.99
N ALA A 43 17.88 -7.13 4.09
CA ALA A 43 19.33 -6.88 4.13
C ALA A 43 20.17 -8.17 4.16
N ARG A 44 19.56 -9.30 4.55
CA ARG A 44 20.20 -10.61 4.64
C ARG A 44 19.33 -11.71 4.05
N VAL A 45 19.96 -12.67 3.39
CA VAL A 45 19.34 -13.88 2.85
C VAL A 45 20.09 -15.11 3.34
N GLN A 46 19.41 -16.25 3.37
CA GLN A 46 20.03 -17.54 3.67
C GLN A 46 20.45 -18.20 2.36
N SER A 47 21.70 -18.64 2.27
CA SER A 47 22.18 -19.46 1.15
C SER A 47 21.66 -20.90 1.28
N PRO A 48 21.71 -21.70 0.18
CA PRO A 48 21.25 -23.09 0.19
C PRO A 48 21.94 -24.00 1.23
N ASP A 49 23.16 -23.66 1.66
CA ASP A 49 23.91 -24.35 2.71
C ASP A 49 23.52 -23.92 4.14
N GLY A 50 22.47 -23.11 4.27
CA GLY A 50 21.90 -22.67 5.53
C GLY A 50 22.59 -21.46 6.16
N ARG A 51 23.61 -20.87 5.52
CA ARG A 51 24.33 -19.71 6.07
C ARG A 51 23.61 -18.40 5.75
N ALA A 52 23.41 -17.56 6.76
CA ALA A 52 22.89 -16.22 6.54
C ALA A 52 24.00 -15.26 6.08
N GLY A 53 23.84 -14.68 4.90
CA GLY A 53 24.74 -13.69 4.31
C GLY A 53 24.03 -12.37 4.00
N PRO A 54 24.77 -11.30 3.65
CA PRO A 54 24.15 -10.10 3.12
C PRO A 54 23.42 -10.44 1.81
N THR A 55 22.26 -9.82 1.59
CA THR A 55 21.58 -9.89 0.31
C THR A 55 22.49 -9.31 -0.76
N PRO A 56 22.65 -9.96 -1.94
CA PRO A 56 23.38 -9.39 -3.07
C PRO A 56 22.69 -8.12 -3.54
N CYS A 57 23.07 -6.99 -2.95
CA CYS A 57 22.46 -5.71 -3.17
C CYS A 57 23.54 -4.64 -3.24
N ASP A 58 23.59 -3.93 -4.36
CA ASP A 58 24.58 -2.88 -4.64
C ASP A 58 24.12 -1.50 -4.15
N CYS A 59 22.94 -1.43 -3.52
CA CYS A 59 22.45 -0.20 -2.93
C CYS A 59 23.26 0.19 -1.70
N VAL A 60 23.73 1.43 -1.70
CA VAL A 60 24.35 2.04 -0.52
C VAL A 60 23.34 2.14 0.63
N ALA A 61 23.87 2.19 1.85
CA ALA A 61 23.04 2.52 3.01
C ALA A 61 22.45 3.93 2.82
N PRO A 62 21.21 4.17 3.29
CA PRO A 62 20.57 5.46 3.14
C PRO A 62 21.33 6.56 3.88
N GLU A 63 21.52 7.69 3.22
CA GLU A 63 22.16 8.86 3.84
C GLU A 63 21.12 9.63 4.66
N CYS A 64 21.26 9.56 5.99
CA CYS A 64 20.33 10.18 6.94
C CYS A 64 20.94 11.40 7.65
N GLY A 65 21.95 12.05 7.06
CA GLY A 65 22.59 13.25 7.63
C GLY A 65 21.70 14.50 7.53
N ASP A 66 20.80 14.51 6.56
CA ASP A 66 20.08 15.72 6.13
C ASP A 66 18.62 15.74 6.63
N VAL A 67 18.22 14.74 7.42
CA VAL A 67 16.86 14.60 7.93
C VAL A 67 16.76 15.22 9.33
N PRO A 68 15.58 15.69 9.78
CA PRO A 68 15.41 16.29 11.10
C PRO A 68 15.69 15.33 12.25
N THR A 69 15.66 14.03 11.94
CA THR A 69 15.98 12.93 12.84
C THR A 69 17.46 12.55 12.83
N ALA A 70 18.31 13.33 12.15
CA ALA A 70 19.75 13.09 12.07
C ALA A 70 20.37 13.01 13.47
N GLY A 71 21.20 11.99 13.69
CA GLY A 71 21.83 11.73 14.99
C GLY A 71 20.99 10.90 15.95
N TRP A 72 19.79 10.43 15.58
CA TRP A 72 19.09 9.41 16.36
C TRP A 72 19.93 8.13 16.42
N PRO A 73 20.20 7.55 17.62
CA PRO A 73 21.00 6.33 17.75
C PRO A 73 20.48 5.17 16.92
N ALA A 74 19.15 5.13 16.69
CA ALA A 74 18.52 4.12 15.86
C ALA A 74 19.01 4.14 14.40
N LEU A 75 19.52 5.27 13.89
CA LEU A 75 20.02 5.44 12.52
C LEU A 75 21.48 5.01 12.32
N GLU A 76 22.26 4.81 13.40
CA GLU A 76 23.70 4.51 13.31
C GLU A 76 24.01 3.12 12.75
N SER A 77 23.02 2.21 12.73
CA SER A 77 23.18 0.79 12.39
C SER A 77 22.54 0.38 11.05
N ARG A 78 22.29 1.33 10.14
CA ARG A 78 21.63 1.04 8.86
C ARG A 78 22.49 0.17 7.95
N ALA A 79 21.86 -0.85 7.36
CA ALA A 79 22.49 -1.77 6.43
C ALA A 79 22.16 -1.42 4.96
N ALA A 80 22.75 -2.15 4.02
CA ALA A 80 22.28 -2.20 2.64
C ALA A 80 21.03 -3.10 2.56
N GLY A 81 19.94 -2.62 1.96
CA GLY A 81 18.68 -3.38 1.93
C GLY A 81 17.57 -2.69 1.15
N LEU A 82 17.91 -2.03 0.04
CA LEU A 82 17.01 -1.22 -0.77
C LEU A 82 16.85 -1.73 -2.21
N CYS A 83 17.39 -2.92 -2.49
CA CYS A 83 17.14 -3.63 -3.74
C CYS A 83 15.73 -4.22 -3.73
N TYR A 84 15.13 -4.33 -4.91
CA TYR A 84 13.74 -4.73 -5.04
C TYR A 84 13.42 -5.37 -6.38
N LEU A 85 12.30 -6.09 -6.40
CA LEU A 85 11.59 -6.46 -7.61
C LEU A 85 10.49 -5.45 -7.90
N TYR A 86 10.28 -5.15 -9.18
CA TYR A 86 9.31 -4.19 -9.67
C TYR A 86 8.40 -4.78 -10.75
N ALA A 87 7.11 -4.49 -10.67
CA ALA A 87 6.12 -4.73 -11.71
C ALA A 87 5.20 -3.51 -11.86
N ASP A 88 4.63 -3.31 -13.05
CA ASP A 88 3.62 -2.28 -13.29
C ASP A 88 2.58 -2.72 -14.31
N ALA A 89 1.53 -1.91 -14.50
CA ALA A 89 0.45 -2.17 -15.46
C ALA A 89 0.93 -2.40 -16.92
N ARG A 90 2.07 -1.84 -17.32
CA ARG A 90 2.61 -1.99 -18.69
C ARG A 90 3.47 -3.24 -18.82
N THR A 91 4.07 -3.70 -17.73
CA THR A 91 4.82 -4.95 -17.66
C THR A 91 4.53 -5.65 -16.33
N PRO A 92 3.44 -6.45 -16.27
CA PRO A 92 2.93 -7.06 -15.05
C PRO A 92 3.74 -8.31 -14.64
N GLN A 93 5.07 -8.19 -14.64
CA GLN A 93 6.00 -9.23 -14.24
C GLN A 93 7.08 -8.62 -13.37
N PHE A 94 7.32 -9.24 -12.21
CA PHE A 94 8.37 -8.81 -11.31
C PHE A 94 9.74 -8.99 -11.94
N ARG A 95 10.46 -7.88 -12.11
CA ARG A 95 11.83 -7.83 -12.60
C ARG A 95 12.72 -7.16 -11.59
N HIS A 96 13.99 -7.54 -11.55
CA HIS A 96 14.94 -6.86 -10.69
C HIS A 96 15.09 -5.40 -11.14
N PHE A 97 15.12 -4.46 -10.19
CA PHE A 97 15.09 -3.03 -10.49
C PHE A 97 16.23 -2.54 -11.39
N ARG A 98 17.40 -3.18 -11.33
CA ARG A 98 18.53 -2.87 -12.22
C ARG A 98 18.26 -3.27 -13.68
N ASP A 99 17.51 -4.33 -13.91
CA ASP A 99 17.20 -4.81 -15.26
C ASP A 99 16.26 -3.85 -16.01
N VAL A 100 15.52 -3.04 -15.25
CA VAL A 100 14.64 -1.98 -15.78
C VAL A 100 15.29 -0.59 -15.70
N GLY A 101 16.54 -0.49 -15.24
CA GLY A 101 17.31 0.75 -15.20
C GLY A 101 16.93 1.71 -14.07
N TYR A 102 16.34 1.22 -12.98
CA TYR A 102 15.96 2.05 -11.84
C TYR A 102 17.05 2.17 -10.78
N ASP A 103 16.88 3.19 -9.94
CA ASP A 103 17.69 3.45 -8.76
C ASP A 103 17.17 2.68 -7.53
N CYS A 104 17.98 2.69 -6.47
CA CYS A 104 17.66 2.10 -5.18
C CYS A 104 16.40 2.72 -4.58
N LEU A 105 15.55 1.86 -3.98
CA LEU A 105 14.21 2.24 -3.55
C LEU A 105 14.21 3.38 -2.52
N GLY A 106 13.39 4.40 -2.75
CA GLY A 106 13.11 5.46 -1.78
C GLY A 106 14.31 6.36 -1.45
N GLN A 107 15.32 6.44 -2.32
CA GLN A 107 16.50 7.28 -2.11
C GLN A 107 16.41 8.66 -2.78
N GLY A 108 15.29 8.97 -3.41
CA GLY A 108 15.06 10.24 -4.09
C GLY A 108 15.49 10.24 -5.57
N GLY A 109 15.92 9.09 -6.11
CA GLY A 109 16.37 8.93 -7.48
C GLY A 109 15.25 8.52 -8.46
N ASN A 110 15.66 7.82 -9.52
CA ASN A 110 14.80 7.19 -10.51
C ASN A 110 14.21 5.87 -9.97
N ASP A 111 13.39 5.96 -8.92
CA ASP A 111 12.66 4.83 -8.36
C ASP A 111 11.17 5.18 -8.19
N PRO A 112 10.25 4.21 -8.36
CA PRO A 112 8.81 4.48 -8.43
C PRO A 112 8.26 5.10 -7.14
N LEU A 113 8.82 4.73 -5.99
CA LEU A 113 8.39 5.25 -4.69
C LEU A 113 8.72 6.74 -4.56
N SER A 114 9.98 7.11 -4.81
CA SER A 114 10.42 8.50 -4.76
C SER A 114 9.69 9.36 -5.78
N ARG A 115 9.52 8.86 -7.01
CA ARG A 115 8.78 9.58 -8.07
C ARG A 115 7.34 9.82 -7.66
N THR A 116 6.67 8.81 -7.13
CA THR A 116 5.27 8.91 -6.72
C THR A 116 5.11 9.90 -5.55
N LEU A 117 5.89 9.75 -4.48
CA LEU A 117 5.75 10.57 -3.27
C LEU A 117 6.10 12.05 -3.47
N LYS A 118 7.11 12.37 -4.31
CA LYS A 118 7.52 13.76 -4.56
C LYS A 118 6.42 14.65 -5.16
N GLN A 119 5.43 14.07 -5.85
CA GLN A 119 4.30 14.85 -6.40
C GLN A 119 3.50 15.61 -5.33
N ARG A 120 3.62 15.23 -4.04
CA ARG A 120 3.01 15.98 -2.92
C ARG A 120 3.61 17.38 -2.72
N GLU A 121 4.80 17.62 -3.26
CA GLU A 121 5.53 18.88 -3.17
C GLU A 121 5.23 19.82 -4.35
N ASP A 122 4.57 19.32 -5.41
CA ASP A 122 4.37 20.05 -6.65
C ASP A 122 3.07 20.87 -6.63
N GLY A 123 3.20 22.18 -6.37
CA GLY A 123 2.07 23.11 -6.34
C GLY A 123 1.28 23.01 -5.03
N GLU A 124 -0.04 22.96 -5.12
CA GLU A 124 -0.95 22.96 -3.95
C GLU A 124 -1.83 21.70 -3.92
N PRO A 125 -1.27 20.48 -3.83
CA PRO A 125 -2.08 19.27 -3.79
C PRO A 125 -2.72 19.03 -2.42
N TYR A 126 -3.81 18.27 -2.40
CA TYR A 126 -4.30 17.65 -1.18
C TYR A 126 -3.50 16.37 -0.95
N TRP A 127 -3.01 16.15 0.27
CA TRP A 127 -2.37 14.89 0.64
C TRP A 127 -2.55 14.58 2.12
N ALA A 128 -2.46 13.30 2.45
CA ALA A 128 -2.39 12.80 3.82
C ALA A 128 -1.53 11.54 3.91
N LEU A 129 -0.92 11.33 5.07
CA LEU A 129 -0.14 10.14 5.41
C LEU A 129 -0.86 9.38 6.51
N PHE A 130 -0.83 8.05 6.45
CA PHE A 130 -1.38 7.20 7.50
C PHE A 130 -0.38 6.12 7.83
N ASN A 131 -0.21 5.81 9.11
CA ASN A 131 0.70 4.77 9.59
C ASN A 131 0.44 4.50 11.08
N ASP A 132 0.14 3.25 11.43
CA ASP A 132 -0.16 2.82 12.81
C ASP A 132 1.07 2.77 13.74
N GLN A 133 2.27 2.91 13.18
CA GLN A 133 3.54 2.76 13.90
C GLN A 133 4.38 4.03 13.86
N LEU A 134 3.78 5.23 13.82
CA LEU A 134 4.49 6.51 13.94
C LEU A 134 4.94 6.85 15.37
N ASN A 135 4.62 5.99 16.35
CA ASN A 135 4.94 6.20 17.77
C ASN A 135 6.45 6.34 18.03
N GLY A 136 7.30 5.74 17.20
CA GLY A 136 8.76 5.92 17.27
C GLY A 136 9.17 7.34 16.91
N ILE A 137 8.63 7.87 15.81
CA ILE A 137 8.83 9.27 15.37
C ILE A 137 8.20 10.24 16.37
N ALA A 138 6.93 10.07 16.71
CA ALA A 138 6.19 10.97 17.62
C ALA A 138 6.78 11.01 19.04
N GLY A 139 7.46 9.94 19.48
CA GLY A 139 8.18 9.94 20.75
C GLY A 139 9.50 10.71 20.73
N SER A 140 10.08 10.94 19.55
CA SER A 140 11.47 11.40 19.37
C SER A 140 11.58 12.74 18.63
N TYR A 141 10.57 13.12 17.85
CA TYR A 141 10.51 14.37 17.10
C TYR A 141 9.42 15.28 17.66
N HIS A 142 9.81 16.47 18.12
CA HIS A 142 8.93 17.45 18.77
C HIS A 142 9.08 18.82 18.09
N PRO A 143 8.45 19.03 16.93
CA PRO A 143 8.68 20.23 16.11
C PRO A 143 8.30 21.54 16.82
N ASN A 144 7.33 21.50 17.74
CA ASN A 144 6.85 22.67 18.48
C ASN A 144 7.48 22.82 19.88
N GLY A 145 8.54 22.08 20.19
CA GLY A 145 9.20 22.15 21.50
C GLY A 145 8.36 21.57 22.65
N THR A 146 7.36 20.74 22.33
CA THR A 146 6.50 20.00 23.27
C THR A 146 7.23 18.83 23.92
N GLU A 147 8.44 19.06 24.43
CA GLU A 147 9.19 18.04 25.17
C GLU A 147 8.39 17.60 26.41
N GLY A 148 8.17 16.29 26.55
CA GLY A 148 7.54 15.71 27.74
C GLY A 148 6.07 15.31 27.59
N VAL A 149 5.48 15.40 26.39
CA VAL A 149 4.17 14.76 26.14
C VAL A 149 4.37 13.24 26.12
N GLY A 150 4.16 12.59 27.27
CA GLY A 150 4.16 11.12 27.38
C GLY A 150 3.21 10.44 26.38
N ASP A 151 2.24 11.19 25.87
CA ASP A 151 1.26 10.78 24.85
C ASP A 151 1.82 10.72 23.41
N GLY A 152 3.04 11.23 23.16
CA GLY A 152 3.67 11.13 21.83
C GLY A 152 4.06 9.69 21.45
N LYS A 153 4.29 8.81 22.43
CA LYS A 153 4.63 7.39 22.19
C LYS A 153 3.40 6.48 22.09
N ARG A 154 2.19 7.03 21.99
CA ARG A 154 0.97 6.23 21.88
C ARG A 154 1.05 5.32 20.66
N VAL A 155 0.93 4.02 20.90
CA VAL A 155 0.80 3.02 19.85
C VAL A 155 -0.63 3.14 19.31
N CYS A 156 -0.77 3.30 18.00
CA CYS A 156 -2.08 3.27 17.39
C CYS A 156 -2.53 1.80 17.24
N GLY A 157 -3.49 1.39 18.05
CA GLY A 157 -4.01 0.02 18.03
C GLY A 157 -4.66 -0.38 19.36
N GLY A 158 -5.31 -1.55 19.36
CA GLY A 158 -5.77 -2.19 20.59
C GLY A 158 -7.16 -1.80 21.09
N GLY A 159 -8.00 -1.14 20.27
CA GLY A 159 -9.39 -0.86 20.63
C GLY A 159 -10.30 -0.57 19.43
N ASP A 160 -11.61 -0.42 19.69
CA ASP A 160 -12.63 -0.24 18.65
C ASP A 160 -12.47 1.07 17.86
N LEU A 161 -11.85 2.09 18.47
CA LEU A 161 -11.63 3.39 17.85
C LEU A 161 -10.48 3.40 16.84
N PHE A 162 -9.42 2.62 17.09
CA PHE A 162 -8.24 2.53 16.23
C PHE A 162 -7.60 1.15 16.37
N SER A 163 -7.60 0.37 15.29
CA SER A 163 -6.99 -0.97 15.24
C SER A 163 -6.48 -1.34 13.84
N ALA A 164 -6.44 -0.37 12.92
CA ALA A 164 -5.92 -0.61 11.58
C ALA A 164 -4.41 -0.76 11.59
N HIS A 165 -3.91 -1.89 11.09
CA HIS A 165 -2.49 -2.10 10.82
C HIS A 165 -2.16 -1.75 9.37
N ALA A 166 -2.24 -0.46 9.04
CA ALA A 166 -2.08 0.01 7.67
C ALA A 166 -1.23 1.27 7.61
N LYS A 167 -0.48 1.40 6.50
CA LYS A 167 0.51 2.45 6.30
C LYS A 167 0.53 2.87 4.83
N GLY A 168 0.78 4.14 4.57
CA GLY A 168 0.73 4.66 3.21
C GLY A 168 0.55 6.16 3.10
N ALA A 169 0.19 6.56 1.89
CA ALA A 169 -0.05 7.95 1.53
C ALA A 169 -1.15 8.05 0.48
N VAL A 170 -1.83 9.19 0.49
CA VAL A 170 -2.72 9.62 -0.58
C VAL A 170 -2.32 11.03 -1.01
N ALA A 171 -2.35 11.30 -2.31
CA ALA A 171 -2.24 12.67 -2.82
C ALA A 171 -3.08 12.84 -4.09
N PHE A 172 -3.74 13.98 -4.23
CA PHE A 172 -4.64 14.28 -5.34
C PHE A 172 -4.80 15.79 -5.56
N ARG A 173 -5.41 16.15 -6.69
CA ARG A 173 -5.74 17.53 -7.05
C ARG A 173 -7.22 17.80 -6.79
N GLY A 174 -7.55 19.03 -6.39
CA GLY A 174 -8.92 19.52 -6.29
C GLY A 174 -9.61 19.85 -7.61
N ASP A 175 -9.00 19.54 -8.75
CA ASP A 175 -9.50 19.90 -10.08
C ASP A 175 -10.25 18.75 -10.78
N GLY A 176 -10.54 17.67 -10.03
CA GLY A 176 -11.23 16.48 -10.52
C GLY A 176 -10.34 15.51 -11.32
N THR A 177 -9.04 15.78 -11.47
CA THR A 177 -8.15 14.88 -12.20
C THR A 177 -7.79 13.61 -11.43
N GLY A 178 -8.07 13.54 -10.12
CA GLY A 178 -7.74 12.41 -9.26
C GLY A 178 -6.32 12.48 -8.70
N GLY A 179 -5.72 11.32 -8.44
CA GLY A 179 -4.48 11.23 -7.66
C GLY A 179 -3.87 9.84 -7.62
N PHE A 180 -3.06 9.59 -6.58
CA PHE A 180 -2.59 8.26 -6.24
C PHE A 180 -3.03 7.84 -4.83
N PHE A 181 -3.17 6.54 -4.64
CA PHE A 181 -3.20 5.88 -3.34
C PHE A 181 -2.03 4.90 -3.23
N LEU A 182 -1.20 5.06 -2.20
CA LEU A 182 -0.02 4.23 -1.93
C LEU A 182 -0.25 3.47 -0.62
N GLN A 183 -0.13 2.15 -0.68
CA GLN A 183 -0.06 1.28 0.50
C GLN A 183 1.37 0.72 0.65
N THR A 184 1.86 0.70 1.88
CA THR A 184 3.14 0.08 2.23
C THR A 184 3.02 -0.73 3.53
N SER A 185 3.88 -1.72 3.69
CA SER A 185 4.05 -2.43 4.96
C SER A 185 5.07 -1.76 5.90
N THR A 186 5.73 -0.67 5.46
CA THR A 186 6.93 -0.12 6.10
C THR A 186 6.61 0.75 7.33
N PRO A 187 7.01 0.35 8.55
CA PRO A 187 6.80 1.14 9.78
C PRO A 187 7.43 2.53 9.70
N ASN A 188 6.82 3.50 10.36
CA ASN A 188 7.29 4.89 10.40
C ASN A 188 7.47 5.56 9.01
N PHE A 189 7.02 4.95 7.91
CA PHE A 189 7.14 5.46 6.54
C PHE A 189 5.75 5.50 5.85
N PRO A 190 5.45 6.54 5.04
CA PRO A 190 6.24 7.75 4.83
C PRO A 190 6.39 8.58 6.10
N ASP A 191 7.58 9.14 6.28
CA ASP A 191 7.95 9.90 7.47
C ASP A 191 7.62 11.40 7.26
N PRO A 192 6.80 11.99 8.16
CA PRO A 192 6.29 13.34 8.00
C PRO A 192 7.26 14.44 8.48
N THR A 193 8.45 14.09 9.00
CA THR A 193 9.31 15.08 9.66
C THR A 193 9.92 16.12 8.72
N LEU A 194 9.99 15.85 7.41
CA LEU A 194 10.39 16.83 6.40
C LEU A 194 9.18 17.45 5.69
N ASN A 195 9.06 18.78 5.79
CA ASN A 195 7.97 19.54 5.14
C ASN A 195 8.20 19.79 3.64
N SER A 196 9.46 19.93 3.18
CA SER A 196 9.79 20.34 1.80
C SER A 196 10.45 19.25 0.95
N SER A 197 10.48 18.01 1.46
CA SER A 197 10.96 16.82 0.79
C SER A 197 10.32 15.60 1.48
N PHE A 198 10.35 14.42 0.87
CA PHE A 198 10.14 13.18 1.61
C PHE A 198 11.45 12.72 2.27
N VAL A 199 11.32 12.09 3.44
CA VAL A 199 12.43 11.45 4.15
C VAL A 199 12.77 10.14 3.44
N ARG A 200 14.06 9.92 3.15
CA ARG A 200 14.52 8.71 2.45
C ARG A 200 14.12 7.44 3.19
N LEU A 201 13.79 6.39 2.45
CA LEU A 201 13.47 5.08 3.03
C LEU A 201 14.69 4.53 3.79
N GLY A 202 14.45 4.13 5.04
CA GLY A 202 15.49 3.69 5.97
C GLY A 202 16.03 4.78 6.90
N CYS A 203 15.62 6.04 6.73
CA CYS A 203 15.94 7.13 7.66
C CYS A 203 14.89 7.37 8.75
N GLN A 204 13.97 6.42 8.91
CA GLN A 204 12.95 6.41 9.96
C GLN A 204 13.52 5.90 11.29
N ALA A 205 12.73 5.96 12.37
CA ALA A 205 13.09 5.34 13.66
C ALA A 205 13.45 3.85 13.51
N ASP A 206 12.64 3.09 12.76
CA ASP A 206 12.88 1.66 12.54
C ASP A 206 13.90 1.37 11.43
N ASN A 207 14.57 0.22 11.55
CA ASN A 207 15.51 -0.26 10.54
C ASN A 207 14.81 -0.86 9.32
N ASN A 208 14.15 0.00 8.55
CA ASN A 208 13.31 -0.38 7.41
C ASN A 208 14.09 -1.02 6.24
N VAL A 209 15.42 -0.97 6.25
CA VAL A 209 16.26 -1.69 5.28
C VAL A 209 16.44 -3.16 5.63
N GLN A 210 16.28 -3.54 6.90
CA GLN A 210 16.58 -4.88 7.40
C GLN A 210 15.64 -5.97 6.85
N PHE A 211 14.33 -5.69 6.84
CA PHE A 211 13.30 -6.67 6.50
C PHE A 211 12.82 -6.55 5.07
N ALA A 212 12.33 -7.64 4.50
CA ALA A 212 11.57 -7.58 3.25
C ALA A 212 10.26 -6.81 3.48
N GLN A 213 9.80 -6.07 2.49
CA GLN A 213 8.60 -5.22 2.57
C GLN A 213 7.91 -5.19 1.21
N HIS A 214 6.63 -4.83 1.18
CA HIS A 214 5.89 -4.61 -0.06
C HIS A 214 5.31 -3.20 -0.14
N MET A 215 5.10 -2.74 -1.38
CA MET A 215 4.46 -1.47 -1.69
C MET A 215 3.62 -1.61 -2.95
N LEU A 216 2.47 -0.95 -2.96
CA LEU A 216 1.56 -0.88 -4.10
C LEU A 216 1.09 0.57 -4.22
N ALA A 217 1.20 1.16 -5.41
CA ALA A 217 0.55 2.43 -5.70
C ALA A 217 -0.41 2.28 -6.88
N LEU A 218 -1.53 2.99 -6.78
CA LEU A 218 -2.62 3.00 -7.73
C LEU A 218 -2.85 4.43 -8.21
N SER A 219 -3.05 4.63 -9.52
CA SER A 219 -3.59 5.87 -10.07
C SER A 219 -5.12 5.80 -10.05
N VAL A 220 -5.75 6.73 -9.34
CA VAL A 220 -7.18 6.65 -9.02
C VAL A 220 -7.89 7.94 -9.43
N GLY A 221 -9.06 7.81 -10.06
CA GLY A 221 -9.93 8.93 -10.43
C GLY A 221 -10.51 9.64 -9.23
N ASP A 222 -10.99 10.88 -9.41
CA ASP A 222 -11.53 11.65 -8.28
C ASP A 222 -12.80 11.00 -7.70
N THR A 223 -13.63 10.38 -8.54
CA THR A 223 -14.84 9.69 -8.08
C THR A 223 -14.49 8.47 -7.23
N GLU A 224 -13.52 7.69 -7.71
CA GLU A 224 -12.99 6.49 -7.06
C GLU A 224 -12.21 6.83 -5.78
N LEU A 225 -11.49 7.96 -5.75
CA LEU A 225 -10.82 8.48 -4.56
C LEU A 225 -11.82 8.87 -3.48
N ARG A 226 -12.90 9.55 -3.85
CA ARG A 226 -13.98 9.89 -2.90
C ARG A 226 -14.58 8.63 -2.29
N GLU A 227 -14.93 7.64 -3.11
CA GLU A 227 -15.48 6.36 -2.63
C GLU A 227 -14.48 5.62 -1.72
N LEU A 228 -13.20 5.59 -2.09
CA LEU A 228 -12.15 5.01 -1.25
C LEU A 228 -12.05 5.74 0.10
N GLY A 229 -12.00 7.07 0.11
CA GLY A 229 -11.95 7.87 1.33
C GLY A 229 -13.17 7.64 2.25
N GLU A 230 -14.37 7.64 1.68
CA GLU A 230 -15.63 7.39 2.41
C GLU A 230 -15.60 6.02 3.09
N ASN A 231 -15.13 4.98 2.40
CA ASN A 231 -15.05 3.63 2.96
C ASN A 231 -13.85 3.45 3.92
N LEU A 232 -12.75 4.17 3.75
CA LEU A 232 -11.59 4.12 4.65
C LEU A 232 -11.90 4.61 6.06
N GLN A 233 -12.95 5.42 6.24
CA GLN A 233 -13.49 5.75 7.55
C GLN A 233 -13.79 4.51 8.39
N LEU A 234 -14.22 3.41 7.75
CA LEU A 234 -14.54 2.15 8.43
C LEU A 234 -13.31 1.50 9.06
N ALA A 235 -12.15 1.61 8.40
CA ALA A 235 -10.89 1.02 8.84
C ALA A 235 -10.35 1.67 10.12
N ARG A 236 -10.67 2.95 10.35
CA ARG A 236 -10.08 3.76 11.42
C ARG A 236 -8.56 3.81 11.32
N LEU A 237 -8.08 4.26 10.16
CA LEU A 237 -6.66 4.45 9.91
C LEU A 237 -6.06 5.48 10.87
N CYS A 238 -4.80 5.26 11.23
CA CYS A 238 -4.03 6.11 12.14
C CYS A 238 -3.33 7.21 11.36
N SER A 239 -3.73 8.46 11.57
CA SER A 239 -3.13 9.64 10.94
C SER A 239 -3.30 10.85 11.87
N GLY A 240 -3.55 12.06 11.34
CA GLY A 240 -3.78 13.27 12.12
C GLY A 240 -4.92 13.10 13.12
N ASN A 241 -5.95 12.32 12.78
CA ASN A 241 -7.07 11.96 13.65
C ASN A 241 -6.66 11.29 14.98
N PHE A 242 -5.50 10.61 15.02
CA PHE A 242 -4.97 9.93 16.19
C PHE A 242 -3.96 10.81 16.95
N PHE A 243 -3.04 11.45 16.21
CA PHE A 243 -1.97 12.29 16.75
C PHE A 243 -2.43 13.72 17.09
N LYS A 244 -3.57 13.87 17.78
CA LYS A 244 -4.29 15.14 18.01
C LYS A 244 -3.50 16.22 18.78
N ASP A 245 -2.56 15.83 19.63
CA ASP A 245 -1.90 16.73 20.59
C ASP A 245 -0.68 17.44 19.98
N GLU A 246 -0.77 17.85 18.71
CA GLU A 246 0.27 18.54 17.92
C GLU A 246 1.60 17.79 17.70
N SER A 247 1.80 16.59 18.26
CA SER A 247 3.08 15.88 18.12
C SER A 247 3.43 15.61 16.66
N LEU A 248 2.44 15.18 15.86
CA LEU A 248 2.57 15.00 14.41
C LEU A 248 1.35 15.49 13.61
N HIS A 249 0.26 15.96 14.26
CA HIS A 249 -1.00 16.31 13.60
C HIS A 249 -0.77 17.10 12.31
N ASP A 250 -0.20 18.30 12.44
CA ASP A 250 -0.03 19.25 11.34
C ASP A 250 0.94 18.78 10.25
N LEU A 251 1.67 17.69 10.46
CA LEU A 251 2.61 17.10 9.51
C LEU A 251 2.03 15.92 8.73
N LEU A 252 0.84 15.43 9.12
CA LEU A 252 0.22 14.23 8.52
C LEU A 252 -0.77 14.55 7.40
N GLY A 253 -0.98 15.82 7.09
CA GLY A 253 -1.79 16.25 5.95
C GLY A 253 -1.37 17.61 5.41
N SER A 254 -1.72 17.87 4.16
CA SER A 254 -1.55 19.20 3.55
C SER A 254 -2.40 20.25 4.27
N VAL A 255 -1.90 21.48 4.34
CA VAL A 255 -2.65 22.64 4.86
C VAL A 255 -4.00 22.80 4.17
N ASN A 256 -4.06 22.57 2.85
CA ASN A 256 -5.30 22.67 2.08
C ASN A 256 -6.31 21.60 2.49
N LEU A 257 -5.87 20.36 2.74
CA LEU A 257 -6.78 19.28 3.16
C LEU A 257 -7.39 19.56 4.55
N TYR A 258 -6.61 20.11 5.46
CA TYR A 258 -7.12 20.60 6.75
C TYR A 258 -8.12 21.75 6.59
N ALA A 259 -7.77 22.73 5.77
CA ALA A 259 -8.57 23.95 5.60
C ALA A 259 -9.91 23.69 4.90
N ASP A 260 -9.91 22.79 3.92
CA ASP A 260 -11.03 22.59 3.00
C ASP A 260 -11.84 21.34 3.33
N GLY A 261 -11.19 20.25 3.78
CA GLY A 261 -11.83 18.96 3.99
C GLY A 261 -12.94 18.99 5.05
N SER A 262 -12.78 19.81 6.09
CA SER A 262 -13.82 20.01 7.13
C SER A 262 -15.03 20.83 6.69
N LYS A 263 -14.92 21.57 5.57
CA LYS A 263 -15.93 22.52 5.09
C LYS A 263 -16.64 22.07 3.83
N GLN A 264 -15.99 21.23 3.03
CA GLN A 264 -16.56 20.68 1.81
C GLN A 264 -17.43 19.47 2.12
N GLU A 265 -18.36 19.16 1.22
CA GLU A 265 -19.21 17.97 1.29
C GLU A 265 -19.17 17.24 -0.05
N ASN A 266 -19.22 15.89 -0.02
CA ASN A 266 -19.23 15.04 -1.22
C ASN A 266 -18.02 15.25 -2.15
N THR A 267 -16.83 15.47 -1.59
CA THR A 267 -15.57 15.61 -2.34
C THR A 267 -14.52 14.62 -1.84
N SER A 268 -13.49 14.35 -2.65
CA SER A 268 -12.30 13.62 -2.22
C SER A 268 -11.63 14.27 -1.01
N ALA A 269 -11.61 15.61 -0.94
CA ALA A 269 -11.05 16.36 0.19
C ALA A 269 -11.82 16.06 1.48
N SER A 270 -13.15 16.16 1.48
CA SER A 270 -13.96 15.85 2.66
C SER A 270 -13.85 14.37 3.06
N ALA A 271 -13.86 13.46 2.09
CA ALA A 271 -13.78 12.02 2.34
C ALA A 271 -12.47 11.64 3.05
N PHE A 272 -11.31 12.08 2.53
CA PHE A 272 -10.02 11.78 3.16
C PHE A 272 -9.77 12.57 4.44
N TYR A 273 -10.30 13.79 4.56
CA TYR A 273 -10.24 14.54 5.82
C TYR A 273 -10.92 13.75 6.93
N HIS A 274 -12.16 13.29 6.73
CA HIS A 274 -12.87 12.51 7.76
C HIS A 274 -12.15 11.19 8.08
N ALA A 275 -11.66 10.49 7.04
CA ALA A 275 -10.98 9.20 7.22
C ALA A 275 -9.66 9.31 7.99
N LEU A 276 -8.89 10.38 7.79
CA LEU A 276 -7.49 10.45 8.22
C LEU A 276 -7.19 11.58 9.20
N LEU A 277 -7.85 12.74 9.09
CA LEU A 277 -7.43 13.95 9.80
C LEU A 277 -8.44 14.41 10.86
N ASP A 278 -9.72 14.06 10.71
CA ASP A 278 -10.79 14.50 11.60
C ASP A 278 -10.63 13.90 13.02
N PRO A 279 -10.40 14.74 14.05
CA PRO A 279 -10.29 14.26 15.42
C PRO A 279 -11.64 13.74 15.96
N ASP A 280 -12.77 14.20 15.43
CA ASP A 280 -14.11 13.92 15.95
C ASP A 280 -14.76 12.76 15.21
N LEU A 281 -14.12 11.59 15.34
CA LEU A 281 -14.57 10.36 14.71
C LEU A 281 -16.00 9.98 15.15
N PRO A 282 -16.89 9.60 14.21
CA PRO A 282 -18.25 9.17 14.55
C PRO A 282 -18.20 7.91 15.42
N LEU A 283 -19.07 7.84 16.44
CA LEU A 283 -19.23 6.66 17.28
C LEU A 283 -19.72 5.47 16.44
N GLN A 284 -19.02 4.34 16.53
CA GLN A 284 -19.47 3.11 15.86
C GLN A 284 -20.69 2.53 16.58
N LYS A 285 -21.74 2.21 15.83
CA LYS A 285 -22.95 1.56 16.31
C LYS A 285 -22.91 0.06 16.03
N PRO A 286 -23.58 -0.78 16.82
CA PRO A 286 -23.69 -2.23 16.54
C PRO A 286 -24.19 -2.55 15.12
N SER A 287 -25.04 -1.69 14.55
CA SER A 287 -25.59 -1.82 13.20
C SER A 287 -24.63 -1.42 12.07
N ASP A 288 -23.50 -0.76 12.36
CA ASP A 288 -22.57 -0.33 11.34
C ASP A 288 -21.91 -1.57 10.69
N PRO A 289 -21.56 -1.51 9.39
CA PRO A 289 -20.92 -2.62 8.70
C PRO A 289 -19.60 -3.03 9.38
N MET A 290 -19.23 -4.31 9.22
CA MET A 290 -17.95 -4.86 9.71
C MET A 290 -16.88 -4.92 8.62
N LYS A 291 -17.30 -4.95 7.36
CA LYS A 291 -16.46 -4.87 6.17
C LYS A 291 -17.11 -3.99 5.11
N ALA A 292 -16.31 -3.46 4.19
CA ALA A 292 -16.77 -2.82 2.96
C ALA A 292 -16.02 -3.43 1.77
N GLU A 293 -16.74 -3.65 0.67
CA GLU A 293 -16.25 -4.29 -0.55
C GLU A 293 -16.73 -3.49 -1.75
N PHE A 294 -15.80 -3.10 -2.62
CA PHE A 294 -16.11 -2.31 -3.81
C PHE A 294 -14.98 -2.44 -4.84
N ARG A 295 -15.24 -1.96 -6.06
CA ARG A 295 -14.28 -1.94 -7.17
C ARG A 295 -13.85 -0.51 -7.43
N LEU A 296 -12.55 -0.31 -7.59
CA LEU A 296 -11.99 0.95 -8.06
C LEU A 296 -11.54 0.81 -9.50
N GLN A 297 -12.02 1.69 -10.37
CA GLN A 297 -11.46 1.86 -11.71
C GLN A 297 -10.14 2.61 -11.61
N LEU A 298 -9.10 2.03 -12.19
CA LEU A 298 -7.78 2.67 -12.25
C LEU A 298 -7.69 3.59 -13.47
N LEU A 299 -6.94 4.67 -13.31
CA LEU A 299 -6.65 5.57 -14.40
C LEU A 299 -5.50 5.02 -15.24
N GLU A 300 -5.72 4.89 -16.55
CA GLU A 300 -4.65 4.54 -17.47
C GLU A 300 -3.51 5.57 -17.41
N GLY A 301 -2.28 5.08 -17.56
CA GLY A 301 -1.12 5.94 -17.77
C GLY A 301 -1.15 6.52 -19.18
N ASP A 302 -1.93 7.58 -19.39
CA ASP A 302 -2.11 8.21 -20.70
C ASP A 302 -0.73 8.57 -21.32
N ILE A 303 -0.40 7.88 -22.41
CA ILE A 303 0.72 8.24 -23.29
C ILE A 303 0.15 9.25 -24.29
N ASP A 304 0.55 10.52 -24.15
CA ASP A 304 0.32 11.54 -25.17
C ASP A 304 0.68 11.03 -26.57
N GLY A 305 -0.31 10.94 -27.46
CA GLY A 305 -0.20 11.35 -28.86
C GLY A 305 0.73 10.58 -29.82
N GLY A 306 1.21 9.39 -29.48
CA GLY A 306 2.06 8.59 -30.37
C GLY A 306 1.29 7.43 -31.01
N SER A 307 0.91 7.55 -32.28
CA SER A 307 0.52 6.39 -33.10
C SER A 307 1.72 5.45 -33.24
N THR A 308 1.85 4.49 -32.34
CA THR A 308 2.63 3.27 -32.58
C THR A 308 1.66 2.19 -32.98
N LYS A 309 1.60 1.95 -34.29
CA LYS A 309 1.03 0.74 -34.87
C LYS A 309 1.57 -0.49 -34.15
N ASP A 310 0.65 -1.38 -33.79
CA ASP A 310 0.80 -2.84 -33.79
C ASP A 310 2.15 -3.37 -33.32
N VAL A 311 2.28 -3.53 -32.02
CA VAL A 311 2.91 -4.74 -31.48
C VAL A 311 1.88 -5.38 -30.56
N ALA A 312 0.96 -6.14 -31.15
CA ALA A 312 0.19 -7.15 -30.45
C ALA A 312 1.18 -8.23 -29.96
N GLY A 313 1.90 -7.91 -28.88
CA GLY A 313 2.62 -8.88 -28.09
C GLY A 313 1.59 -9.60 -27.24
N ASN A 314 1.44 -10.92 -27.45
CA ASN A 314 0.71 -11.82 -26.58
C ASN A 314 0.93 -11.43 -25.12
N ARG A 315 -0.10 -10.89 -24.46
CA ARG A 315 -0.19 -10.87 -23.01
C ARG A 315 -0.28 -12.34 -22.59
N LEU A 316 0.84 -12.93 -22.22
CA LEU A 316 0.87 -14.26 -21.63
C LEU A 316 0.18 -14.17 -20.27
N HIS A 317 -1.02 -14.75 -20.21
CA HIS A 317 -1.73 -15.01 -18.97
C HIS A 317 -0.84 -15.91 -18.11
N VAL A 318 -0.38 -15.41 -16.97
CA VAL A 318 0.25 -16.27 -15.96
C VAL A 318 -0.89 -16.94 -15.21
N PHE A 319 -1.26 -18.12 -15.70
CA PHE A 319 -1.69 -19.36 -15.04
C PHE A 319 -2.19 -20.26 -16.17
N GLU A 320 -1.33 -21.12 -16.73
CA GLU A 320 -1.83 -22.22 -17.56
C GLU A 320 -2.20 -23.39 -16.64
N LEU A 321 -3.45 -23.82 -16.71
CA LEU A 321 -3.92 -25.12 -16.23
C LEU A 321 -3.30 -26.27 -17.07
N MET A 322 -3.63 -27.52 -16.72
CA MET A 322 -4.44 -28.40 -17.61
C MET A 322 -3.98 -29.87 -17.62
N PRO A 323 -4.92 -30.83 -17.66
CA PRO A 323 -5.32 -31.47 -18.94
C PRO A 323 -6.78 -32.02 -18.96
N GLU A 324 -7.16 -32.86 -19.94
CA GLU A 324 -7.71 -32.48 -21.26
C GLU A 324 -9.24 -32.19 -21.18
N ASP A 325 -9.85 -32.36 -20.00
CA ASP A 325 -11.30 -32.60 -19.89
C ASP A 325 -12.03 -31.61 -18.97
N GLN A 326 -11.30 -30.67 -18.38
CA GLN A 326 -11.88 -29.66 -17.49
C GLN A 326 -11.19 -28.31 -17.72
N HIS A 327 -11.99 -27.32 -18.11
CA HIS A 327 -11.57 -25.94 -18.21
C HIS A 327 -12.11 -25.22 -16.99
N LEU A 328 -11.22 -24.60 -16.19
CA LEU A 328 -11.60 -23.64 -15.15
C LEU A 328 -12.45 -22.57 -15.85
N GLU A 329 -13.72 -22.43 -15.48
CA GLU A 329 -14.56 -21.37 -16.02
C GLU A 329 -13.89 -20.03 -15.72
N ASP A 330 -13.54 -19.31 -16.78
CA ASP A 330 -12.94 -17.98 -16.71
C ASP A 330 -13.77 -17.13 -15.74
N PHE A 331 -13.14 -16.63 -14.67
CA PHE A 331 -13.74 -15.65 -13.79
C PHE A 331 -14.05 -14.38 -14.61
N VAL A 332 -15.26 -14.36 -15.15
CA VAL A 332 -16.05 -13.22 -15.63
C VAL A 332 -15.30 -12.32 -16.61
N ASP A 333 -15.17 -12.79 -17.85
CA ASP A 333 -15.21 -11.93 -19.03
C ASP A 333 -16.68 -11.48 -19.25
N MET A 334 -17.10 -10.43 -18.54
CA MET A 334 -18.29 -9.67 -18.92
C MET A 334 -17.86 -8.59 -19.90
N GLY A 335 -17.61 -9.02 -21.13
CA GLY A 335 -17.10 -8.21 -22.23
C GLY A 335 -17.72 -6.82 -22.28
N SER A 336 -16.88 -5.79 -22.19
CA SER A 336 -17.23 -4.41 -22.51
C SER A 336 -15.99 -3.52 -22.56
N SER A 337 -15.62 -3.15 -23.79
CA SER A 337 -14.88 -1.94 -24.17
C SER A 337 -13.50 -1.70 -23.56
N LYS A 338 -12.43 -1.79 -24.39
CA LYS A 338 -11.12 -1.13 -24.19
C LYS A 338 -10.74 -0.97 -22.70
N ASP A 339 -10.50 -2.12 -22.09
CA ASP A 339 -9.65 -2.48 -20.95
C ASP A 339 -9.35 -1.39 -19.90
N LYS A 340 -10.37 -0.94 -19.16
CA LYS A 340 -10.12 -0.30 -17.86
C LYS A 340 -9.68 -1.35 -16.85
N GLU A 341 -8.53 -1.14 -16.22
CA GLU A 341 -8.06 -1.99 -15.12
C GLU A 341 -8.83 -1.65 -13.84
N ASP A 342 -9.32 -2.68 -13.14
CA ASP A 342 -10.04 -2.53 -11.88
C ASP A 342 -9.32 -3.25 -10.74
N VAL A 343 -9.43 -2.73 -9.52
CA VAL A 343 -8.99 -3.41 -8.30
C VAL A 343 -10.17 -3.60 -7.34
N LEU A 344 -10.26 -4.79 -6.76
CA LEU A 344 -11.17 -5.08 -5.65
C LEU A 344 -10.56 -4.57 -4.35
N VAL A 345 -11.33 -3.79 -3.60
CA VAL A 345 -10.93 -3.25 -2.31
C VAL A 345 -11.78 -3.86 -1.21
N LEU A 346 -11.11 -4.49 -0.25
CA LEU A 346 -11.70 -4.96 1.00
C LEU A 346 -11.20 -4.09 2.15
N ILE A 347 -12.14 -3.48 2.87
CA ILE A 347 -11.85 -2.74 4.09
C ILE A 347 -12.46 -3.47 5.27
N LYS A 348 -11.63 -3.70 6.29
CA LYS A 348 -12.02 -4.36 7.53
C LYS A 348 -12.15 -3.34 8.67
N SER A 349 -13.25 -3.40 9.42
CA SER A 349 -13.45 -2.60 10.63
C SER A 349 -12.66 -3.16 11.83
N PRO A 350 -12.25 -2.33 12.80
CA PRO A 350 -11.71 -2.78 14.09
C PRO A 350 -12.61 -3.79 14.82
N ARG A 351 -13.94 -3.70 14.66
CA ARG A 351 -14.92 -4.60 15.30
C ARG A 351 -15.04 -5.96 14.62
N ALA A 352 -14.48 -6.13 13.42
CA ALA A 352 -14.52 -7.41 12.73
C ALA A 352 -13.52 -8.37 13.38
N ALA A 353 -13.99 -9.26 14.23
CA ALA A 353 -13.18 -10.30 14.89
C ALA A 353 -12.93 -11.52 13.98
N VAL A 354 -12.74 -11.29 12.67
CA VAL A 354 -12.48 -12.33 11.67
C VAL A 354 -11.08 -12.13 11.08
N PRO A 355 -10.28 -13.19 10.86
CA PRO A 355 -8.99 -13.07 10.18
C PRO A 355 -9.16 -12.36 8.82
N PRO A 356 -8.32 -11.36 8.48
CA PRO A 356 -8.47 -10.62 7.22
C PRO A 356 -8.53 -11.52 5.99
N TRP A 357 -7.77 -12.62 6.00
CA TRP A 357 -7.67 -13.55 4.88
C TRP A 357 -8.92 -14.40 4.65
N ALA A 358 -9.73 -14.63 5.68
CA ALA A 358 -11.04 -15.25 5.51
C ALA A 358 -12.02 -14.31 4.80
N LEU A 359 -11.94 -13.00 5.09
CA LEU A 359 -12.73 -11.99 4.39
C LEU A 359 -12.26 -11.82 2.93
N VAL A 360 -10.96 -11.93 2.67
CA VAL A 360 -10.42 -11.95 1.30
C VAL A 360 -10.93 -13.17 0.53
N ALA A 361 -10.89 -14.35 1.15
CA ALA A 361 -11.38 -15.57 0.50
C ALA A 361 -12.87 -15.47 0.15
N ASP A 362 -13.68 -14.98 1.08
CA ASP A 362 -15.12 -14.71 0.90
C ASP A 362 -15.37 -13.71 -0.24
N MET A 363 -14.62 -12.60 -0.28
CA MET A 363 -14.75 -11.58 -1.34
C MET A 363 -14.38 -12.13 -2.73
N LEU A 364 -13.35 -12.98 -2.79
CA LEU A 364 -12.85 -13.54 -4.05
C LEU A 364 -13.62 -14.79 -4.49
N ASP A 365 -14.54 -15.30 -3.66
CA ASP A 365 -15.16 -16.62 -3.82
C ASP A 365 -14.10 -17.70 -4.12
N SER A 366 -12.94 -17.58 -3.44
CA SER A 366 -11.77 -18.40 -3.72
C SER A 366 -10.86 -18.50 -2.51
N ASP A 367 -10.30 -19.69 -2.39
CA ASP A 367 -9.29 -20.07 -1.42
C ASP A 367 -8.03 -19.21 -1.51
N VAL A 368 -7.49 -18.77 -0.37
CA VAL A 368 -6.18 -18.09 -0.29
C VAL A 368 -5.10 -19.13 0.01
N SER A 369 -4.02 -19.12 -0.77
CA SER A 369 -2.88 -20.00 -0.52
C SER A 369 -2.10 -19.57 0.72
N VAL A 370 -2.48 -20.13 1.88
CA VAL A 370 -1.91 -19.83 3.21
C VAL A 370 -1.14 -20.98 3.83
N ALA A 371 -1.14 -22.17 3.19
CA ALA A 371 -0.55 -23.42 3.71
C ALA A 371 0.97 -23.38 3.92
N SER A 372 1.65 -22.28 3.60
CA SER A 372 3.08 -22.08 3.83
C SER A 372 3.40 -20.82 4.65
N TRP A 373 2.38 -20.12 5.15
CA TRP A 373 2.58 -18.89 5.90
C TRP A 373 3.11 -19.13 7.30
N TRP A 374 3.93 -18.21 7.78
CA TRP A 374 4.34 -18.16 9.18
C TRP A 374 3.45 -17.18 9.94
N ASP A 375 2.49 -17.71 10.70
CA ASP A 375 1.87 -16.94 11.78
C ASP A 375 2.72 -17.12 13.04
N GLY A 376 3.40 -16.04 13.44
CA GLY A 376 4.33 -16.01 14.58
C GLY A 376 3.71 -16.36 15.92
N SER A 377 2.37 -16.39 16.01
CA SER A 377 1.66 -16.83 17.21
C SER A 377 1.68 -18.37 17.36
N TYR A 378 1.90 -19.11 16.27
CA TYR A 378 1.74 -20.56 16.22
C TYR A 378 2.93 -21.34 15.71
N GLY A 379 3.85 -20.74 14.93
CA GLY A 379 5.06 -21.39 14.45
C GLY A 379 4.77 -22.66 13.63
N ILE A 380 5.00 -22.59 12.31
CA ILE A 380 4.61 -23.56 11.26
C ILE A 380 3.31 -23.09 10.57
N PRO A 381 3.23 -23.18 9.22
CA PRO A 381 1.96 -23.00 8.52
C PRO A 381 0.88 -23.92 9.05
N THR A 382 -0.35 -23.41 9.06
CA THR A 382 -1.57 -24.20 9.28
C THR A 382 -1.65 -25.33 8.24
N ILE A 383 -1.06 -26.46 8.58
CA ILE A 383 -1.63 -27.79 8.38
C ILE A 383 -2.83 -27.77 9.33
N CYS A 384 -4.09 -27.74 8.91
CA CYS A 384 -4.70 -28.56 7.88
C CYS A 384 -5.59 -27.69 6.98
N ALA A 385 -5.87 -28.21 5.81
CA ALA A 385 -7.28 -28.41 5.56
C ALA A 385 -7.72 -29.72 6.18
N GLY A 386 -8.72 -29.55 7.04
CA GLY A 386 -9.09 -30.43 8.14
C GLY A 386 -9.43 -31.89 7.90
N ASP A 387 -9.84 -32.46 9.02
CA ASP A 387 -10.27 -33.84 9.15
C ASP A 387 -11.77 -33.93 8.84
N VAL A 388 -12.10 -34.78 7.86
CA VAL A 388 -13.45 -35.19 7.41
C VAL A 388 -14.28 -34.12 6.68
N PHE A 389 -13.90 -33.86 5.43
CA PHE A 389 -14.70 -33.17 4.41
C PHE A 389 -15.60 -34.11 3.59
N THR A 390 -15.88 -35.33 4.05
CA THR A 390 -16.74 -36.27 3.29
C THR A 390 -18.15 -35.73 3.01
N ASN A 391 -18.55 -34.64 3.68
CA ASN A 391 -19.79 -33.90 3.45
C ASN A 391 -19.59 -32.45 2.95
N SER A 392 -18.35 -31.99 2.71
CA SER A 392 -18.02 -30.63 2.29
C SER A 392 -17.37 -30.65 0.90
N PRO A 393 -17.94 -29.95 -0.09
CA PRO A 393 -17.60 -30.15 -1.50
C PRO A 393 -16.21 -29.65 -1.94
N HIS A 394 -15.48 -28.89 -1.11
CA HIS A 394 -14.17 -28.30 -1.43
C HIS A 394 -13.16 -28.49 -0.26
N GLU A 395 -11.98 -29.07 -0.55
CA GLU A 395 -10.91 -29.40 0.41
C GLU A 395 -9.63 -28.58 0.16
N PHE A 396 -8.97 -28.09 1.21
CA PHE A 396 -7.72 -27.31 1.16
C PHE A 396 -6.43 -28.17 1.49
N CYS A 397 -6.51 -29.50 1.34
CA CYS A 397 -5.56 -30.61 1.66
C CYS A 397 -4.14 -30.59 1.04
N LEU A 398 -3.03 -30.82 1.78
CA LEU A 398 -1.77 -31.35 1.22
C LEU A 398 -1.58 -32.84 1.60
N ASN A 399 -1.84 -33.77 0.66
CA ASN A 399 -1.60 -35.21 0.79
C ASN A 399 -0.50 -35.67 -0.19
N ASN A 400 0.76 -35.91 0.26
CA ASN A 400 1.80 -36.42 -0.65
C ASN A 400 2.94 -37.23 0.01
N PRO A 401 3.16 -38.51 -0.38
CA PRO A 401 4.19 -39.38 0.18
C PRO A 401 5.66 -38.97 -0.05
N LEU A 402 6.00 -38.13 -1.04
CA LEU A 402 7.40 -37.76 -1.33
C LEU A 402 7.97 -36.67 -0.41
N THR A 403 7.14 -35.84 0.22
CA THR A 403 7.54 -34.91 1.30
C THR A 403 7.68 -35.63 2.65
N GLY A 404 7.39 -36.95 2.68
CA GLY A 404 7.37 -37.78 3.89
C GLY A 404 6.05 -37.73 4.67
N VAL A 405 4.98 -37.17 4.08
CA VAL A 405 3.68 -36.96 4.75
C VAL A 405 2.58 -37.73 4.01
N GLU A 406 2.26 -38.94 4.49
CA GLU A 406 1.16 -39.78 4.00
C GLU A 406 -0.10 -39.58 4.85
N LEU A 407 -1.18 -39.01 4.31
CA LEU A 407 -2.43 -38.86 5.07
C LEU A 407 -3.20 -40.21 5.17
N ASN A 408 -4.03 -40.34 6.22
CA ASN A 408 -4.96 -41.45 6.42
C ASN A 408 -6.10 -41.42 5.39
N ALA A 409 -6.87 -42.52 5.30
CA ALA A 409 -7.98 -42.65 4.34
C ALA A 409 -9.13 -41.64 4.53
N ASP A 410 -9.16 -40.90 5.64
CA ASP A 410 -10.12 -39.84 5.95
C ASP A 410 -9.58 -38.41 5.70
N GLY A 411 -8.38 -38.29 5.13
CA GLY A 411 -7.74 -37.01 4.81
C GLY A 411 -6.89 -36.42 5.95
N SER A 412 -6.79 -37.11 7.10
CA SER A 412 -6.02 -36.62 8.26
C SER A 412 -4.52 -36.96 8.18
N ALA A 413 -3.64 -36.14 8.78
CA ALA A 413 -2.23 -36.48 8.88
C ALA A 413 -1.99 -37.64 9.89
N PRO A 414 -1.04 -38.57 9.62
CA PRO A 414 -0.89 -39.81 10.38
C PRO A 414 -0.36 -39.54 11.79
N TYR A 415 0.40 -38.44 11.95
CA TYR A 415 0.85 -37.89 13.22
C TYR A 415 0.52 -36.39 13.27
N ASN A 416 -0.77 -36.09 13.25
CA ASN A 416 -1.32 -34.78 13.61
C ASN A 416 -1.14 -34.58 15.14
N ILE A 417 -0.88 -33.35 15.58
CA ILE A 417 -0.89 -32.98 17.02
C ILE A 417 -2.28 -33.24 17.65
N GLU A 418 -3.33 -33.34 16.84
CA GLU A 418 -4.68 -33.74 17.26
C GLU A 418 -4.88 -35.27 17.38
N ASN A 419 -3.96 -36.11 16.85
CA ASN A 419 -4.02 -37.59 16.87
C ASN A 419 -3.01 -38.25 17.83
N LEU A 420 -2.41 -37.48 18.75
CA LEU A 420 -1.29 -37.88 19.62
C LEU A 420 -1.54 -39.07 20.57
N LEU A 421 -2.77 -39.61 20.67
CA LEU A 421 -3.07 -40.81 21.48
C LEU A 421 -2.60 -42.13 20.85
N GLN A 422 -2.14 -42.14 19.59
CA GLN A 422 -1.64 -43.36 18.94
C GLN A 422 -0.12 -43.47 18.87
N ALA A 423 0.61 -42.47 19.37
CA ALA A 423 2.07 -42.46 19.38
C ALA A 423 2.64 -43.01 20.72
N THR A 424 2.54 -44.33 20.93
CA THR A 424 3.35 -45.08 21.92
C THR A 424 3.98 -46.29 21.29
#